data_AF-A0A933UFX6-F1
#
_entry.id   AF-A0A933UFX6-F1
#
_cell.length_a   1.000
_cell.length_b   1.000
_cell.length_c   1.000
_cell.angle_alpha   90.00
_cell.angle_beta   90.00
_cell.angle_gamma   90.00
#
_symmetry.space_group_name_H-M   'P 1'
#
loop_
_entity.id
_entity.type
_entity.pdbx_description
1 polymer ?
#
loop_
_entity_poly.entity_id
_entity_poly.type
_entity_poly.pdbx_seq_one_letter_code
_entity_poly.pdbx_strand_id
1 'polypeptide(L)' 'MSTIQIEKAFAAWPQVEPALRVPRTDKEYRHLVKLLDRLVDEVGEDEGHPLASMMDVLGVLIERFEDEHVPELA' A
#
# COMPACT_ATOMS: atom_id res chain seq x y z
N MET A 1 10.59 16.58 -8.02
CA MET A 1 10.89 15.24 -8.55
C MET A 1 11.51 15.38 -9.93
N SER A 2 12.63 14.72 -10.21
CA SER A 2 13.26 14.78 -11.54
C SER A 2 12.52 13.86 -12.53
N THR A 3 12.54 14.19 -13.83
CA THR A 3 12.05 13.31 -14.90
C THR A 3 12.74 11.94 -14.87
N ILE A 4 13.99 11.87 -14.41
CA ILE A 4 14.71 10.60 -14.25
C ILE A 4 14.08 9.70 -13.18
N GLN A 5 13.53 10.27 -12.12
CA GLN A 5 12.91 9.49 -11.04
C GLN A 5 11.58 8.88 -11.47
N ILE A 6 10.76 9.61 -12.25
CA ILE A 6 9.50 9.07 -12.76
C ILE A 6 9.71 7.99 -13.81
N GLU A 7 10.71 8.12 -14.68
CA GLU A 7 11.04 7.07 -15.66
C GLU A 7 11.48 5.76 -14.99
N LYS A 8 12.23 5.86 -13.88
CA LYS A 8 12.57 4.68 -13.06
C LYS A 8 11.32 4.06 -12.43
N ALA A 9 10.40 4.89 -11.94
CA ALA A 9 9.13 4.40 -11.40
C ALA A 9 8.30 3.69 -12.48
N PHE A 10 8.22 4.23 -13.70
CA PHE A 10 7.52 3.58 -14.82
C PHE A 10 8.11 2.22 -15.17
N ALA A 11 9.44 2.10 -15.22
CA ALA A 11 10.10 0.84 -15.49
C ALA A 11 9.86 -0.21 -14.38
N ALA A 12 9.81 0.23 -13.12
CA ALA A 12 9.55 -0.66 -11.97
C ALA A 12 8.06 -0.97 -11.76
N TRP A 13 7.16 -0.14 -12.27
CA TRP A 13 5.73 -0.17 -11.98
C TRP A 13 5.08 -1.55 -12.16
N PRO A 14 5.32 -2.30 -13.26
CA PRO A 14 4.69 -3.61 -13.45
C PRO A 14 5.02 -4.65 -12.35
N GLN A 15 6.11 -4.45 -11.62
CA GLN A 15 6.53 -5.34 -10.54
C GLN A 15 5.86 -5.01 -9.22
N VAL A 16 5.42 -3.76 -9.04
CA VAL A 16 4.87 -3.24 -7.77
C VAL A 16 3.37 -2.95 -7.85
N GLU A 17 2.80 -2.74 -9.04
CA GLU A 17 1.37 -2.47 -9.27
C GLU A 17 0.44 -3.47 -8.57
N PRO A 18 0.71 -4.79 -8.55
CA PRO A 18 -0.18 -5.74 -7.86
C PRO A 18 -0.32 -5.47 -6.36
N ALA A 19 0.66 -4.81 -5.75
CA ALA A 19 0.69 -4.43 -4.34
C ALA A 19 0.34 -2.95 -4.10
N LEU A 20 0.16 -2.14 -5.15
CA LEU A 20 -0.11 -0.70 -5.08
C LEU A 20 -1.37 -0.33 -5.87
N ARG A 21 -2.43 -1.10 -5.65
CA ARG A 21 -3.77 -0.88 -6.23
C ARG A 21 -4.85 -1.25 -5.22
N VAL A 22 -6.05 -0.70 -5.40
CA VAL A 22 -7.20 -1.06 -4.57
C VAL A 22 -7.51 -2.55 -4.80
N PRO A 23 -7.53 -3.37 -3.73
CA PRO A 23 -7.87 -4.78 -3.87
C PRO A 23 -9.31 -4.93 -4.34
N ARG A 24 -9.60 -6.01 -5.07
CA ARG A 24 -10.94 -6.32 -5.60
C ARG A 24 -11.47 -7.65 -5.10
N THR A 25 -10.67 -8.35 -4.30
CA THR A 25 -10.99 -9.65 -3.72
C THR A 25 -10.41 -9.72 -2.32
N ASP A 26 -11.02 -10.52 -1.44
CA ASP A 26 -10.49 -10.73 -0.08
C ASP A 26 -9.07 -11.28 -0.07
N LYS A 27 -8.67 -12.01 -1.13
CA LYS A 27 -7.31 -12.54 -1.26
C LYS A 27 -6.31 -11.40 -1.46
N GLU A 28 -6.63 -10.44 -2.31
CA GLU A 28 -5.79 -9.26 -2.55
C GLU A 28 -5.79 -8.35 -1.30
N TYR A 29 -6.93 -8.15 -0.67
CA TYR A 29 -7.04 -7.43 0.61
C TYR A 29 -6.13 -8.04 1.68
N ARG A 30 -6.23 -9.36 1.93
CA ARG A 30 -5.35 -10.05 2.89
C ARG A 30 -3.87 -9.99 2.51
N HIS A 31 -3.54 -9.85 1.23
CA HIS A 31 -2.17 -9.67 0.80
C HIS A 31 -1.65 -8.28 1.18
N LEU A 32 -2.46 -7.24 0.96
CA LEU A 32 -2.14 -5.86 1.34
C LEU A 32 -2.02 -5.69 2.85
N VAL A 33 -2.93 -6.27 3.64
CA VAL A 33 -2.84 -6.25 5.12
C VAL A 33 -1.52 -6.86 5.59
N LYS A 34 -1.14 -8.03 5.05
CA LYS A 34 0.16 -8.66 5.39
C LYS A 34 1.37 -7.85 4.96
N LEU A 35 1.24 -7.09 3.87
CA LEU A 35 2.30 -6.20 3.42
C LEU A 35 2.42 -4.99 4.35
N LEU A 36 1.29 -4.42 4.78
CA LEU A 36 1.26 -3.35 5.76
C LEU A 36 1.88 -3.80 7.10
N ASP A 37 1.54 -4.99 7.59
CA ASP A 37 2.15 -5.57 8.80
C ASP A 37 3.68 -5.64 8.68
N ARG A 38 4.19 -6.11 7.53
CA ARG A 38 5.63 -6.15 7.28
C ARG A 38 6.25 -4.75 7.25
N LEU A 39 5.55 -3.76 6.70
CA LEU A 39 6.05 -2.39 6.70
C LEU A 39 6.10 -1.80 8.10
N VAL A 40 5.12 -2.10 8.95
CA VAL A 40 5.14 -1.70 10.37
C VAL A 40 6.37 -2.30 11.06
N ASP A 41 6.66 -3.57 10.83
CA ASP A 41 7.85 -4.24 11.39
C ASP A 41 9.17 -3.62 10.87
N GLU A 42 9.23 -3.24 9.60
CA GLU A 42 10.44 -2.67 8.96
C GLU A 42 10.67 -1.20 9.35
N VAL A 43 9.61 -0.39 9.34
CA VAL A 43 9.67 1.04 9.71
C VAL A 43 9.90 1.19 11.21
N GLY A 44 9.23 0.35 12.02
CA GLY A 44 9.33 0.39 13.48
C GLY A 44 9.00 1.78 14.03
N GLU A 45 9.94 2.34 14.81
CA GLU A 45 9.82 3.67 15.43
C GLU A 45 10.51 4.78 14.59
N ASP A 46 11.02 4.46 13.40
CA ASP A 46 11.69 5.45 12.53
C ASP A 46 10.66 6.22 11.69
N GLU A 47 10.17 7.33 12.23
CA GLU A 47 9.27 8.25 11.51
C GLU A 47 9.90 8.84 10.23
N GLY A 48 11.24 8.81 10.10
CA GLY A 48 11.98 9.27 8.91
C GLY A 48 12.17 8.19 7.85
N HIS A 49 11.65 6.98 8.07
CA HIS A 49 11.92 5.84 7.22
C HIS A 49 11.38 6.05 5.79
N PRO A 50 12.15 5.76 4.72
CA PRO A 50 11.68 5.96 3.34
C PRO A 50 10.38 5.21 3.00
N LEU A 51 10.12 4.08 3.68
CA LEU A 51 8.90 3.28 3.48
C LEU A 51 7.71 3.74 4.33
N ALA A 52 7.87 4.70 5.24
CA ALA A 52 6.76 5.22 6.05
C ALA A 52 5.62 5.74 5.15
N SER A 53 5.95 6.51 4.11
CA SER A 53 4.96 6.98 3.12
C SER A 53 4.25 5.86 2.34
N MET A 54 4.85 4.66 2.26
CA MET A 54 4.20 3.51 1.64
C MET A 54 3.13 2.91 2.57
N MET A 55 3.34 2.97 3.89
CA MET A 55 2.32 2.55 4.86
C MET A 55 1.04 3.36 4.72
N ASP A 56 1.17 4.68 4.58
CA ASP A 56 0.03 5.58 4.35
C ASP A 56 -0.75 5.19 3.10
N VAL A 57 -0.03 4.94 2.00
CA VAL A 57 -0.65 4.51 0.73
C VAL A 57 -1.38 3.19 0.90
N LEU A 58 -0.77 2.18 1.52
CA LEU A 58 -1.42 0.89 1.72
C LEU A 58 -2.64 0.99 2.64
N GLY A 59 -2.57 1.81 3.70
CA GLY A 59 -3.69 2.08 4.59
C GLY A 59 -4.91 2.60 3.85
N VAL A 60 -4.73 3.61 2.98
CA VAL A 60 -5.81 4.14 2.15
C VAL A 60 -6.37 3.08 1.19
N LEU A 61 -5.54 2.24 0.58
CA LEU A 61 -6.02 1.19 -0.33
C LEU A 61 -6.85 0.12 0.40
N ILE A 62 -6.47 -0.21 1.64
CA ILE A 62 -7.19 -1.15 2.52
C ILE A 62 -8.53 -0.54 2.95
N GLU A 63 -8.51 0.69 3.45
CA GLU A 63 -9.70 1.44 3.87
C GLU A 63 -10.74 1.52 2.74
N ARG A 64 -10.30 1.84 1.51
CA ARG A 64 -11.19 1.89 0.33
C ARG A 64 -11.88 0.56 0.03
N PHE A 65 -11.21 -0.56 0.27
CA PHE A 65 -11.84 -1.86 0.10
C PHE A 65 -12.85 -2.14 1.21
N GLU A 66 -12.51 -1.79 2.45
CA GLU A 66 -13.38 -1.95 3.61
C GLU A 66 -14.66 -1.12 3.48
N ASP A 67 -14.58 0.14 3.04
CA ASP A 67 -15.74 1.00 2.77
C ASP A 67 -16.77 0.35 1.83
N GLU A 68 -16.30 -0.41 0.85
CA GLU A 68 -17.15 -1.06 -0.16
C GLU A 68 -17.69 -2.43 0.28
N HIS A 69 -17.01 -3.11 1.22
CA HIS A 69 -17.24 -4.53 1.53
C HIS A 69 -17.65 -4.81 2.98
N VAL A 70 -17.40 -3.87 3.89
CA VAL A 70 -17.72 -3.99 5.32
C VAL A 70 -18.83 -3.00 5.63
N PRO A 71 -20.00 -3.46 6.13
CA PRO A 71 -21.04 -2.53 6.56
C PRO A 71 -20.52 -1.65 7.69
N GLU A 72 -20.70 -0.34 7.60
CA GLU A 72 -20.47 0.55 8.73
C GLU A 72 -21.31 0.07 9.91
N LEU A 73 -20.70 -0.02 11.09
CA LEU A 73 -21.40 -0.35 12.32
C LEU A 73 -22.37 0.81 12.63
N ALA A 74 -23.67 0.54 12.49
CA ALA A 74 -24.77 1.47 12.79
C ALA A 74 -24.93 1.74 14.29
#